data_AF-A0A538R598-F1
#
_entry.id   AF-A0A538R598-F1
#
_cell.length_a   1.000
_cell.length_b   1.000
_cell.length_c   1.000
_cell.angle_alpha   90.00
_cell.angle_beta   90.00
_cell.angle_gamma   90.00
#
_symmetry.space_group_name_H-M   'P 1'
#
loop_
_entity.id
_entity.type
_entity.pdbx_description
1 polymer ?
#
loop_
_entity_poly.entity_id
_entity_poly.type
_entity_poly.pdbx_seq_one_letter_code
_entity_poly.pdbx_strand_id
1 'polypeptide(L)'
;MKRLVITVCPRECGEVVLPVERRRRARRLDARAILTELAALVARRGLGQRVELREACAGGCGGPGPNVDVTIHPATPPGQRPDHVAIGWKTYVYSLPALDCLATVIDENLDEPRRRTRRRRRAR
;
A
#
# COMPACT_ATOMS: atom_id res chain seq x y z
N MET A 1 0.51 10.61 13.46
CA MET A 1 1.25 10.12 12.26
C MET A 1 1.28 8.61 12.32
N LYS A 2 1.31 7.93 11.17
CA LYS A 2 1.27 6.46 11.06
C LYS A 2 2.54 5.91 10.40
N ARG A 3 2.91 4.68 10.75
CA ARG A 3 3.90 3.84 10.08
C ARG A 3 3.19 2.64 9.48
N LEU A 4 3.61 2.20 8.29
CA LEU A 4 3.02 1.09 7.55
C LEU A 4 4.04 -0.03 7.42
N VAL A 5 3.55 -1.26 7.51
CA VAL A 5 4.21 -2.45 6.97
C VAL A 5 3.33 -2.96 5.84
N ILE A 6 3.82 -2.86 4.61
CA ILE A 6 3.10 -3.34 3.42
C ILE A 6 3.67 -4.71 3.06
N THR A 7 2.82 -5.73 3.10
CA THR A 7 3.18 -7.12 2.84
C THR A 7 2.70 -7.54 1.46
N VAL A 8 3.61 -8.13 0.67
CA VAL A 8 3.32 -8.69 -0.65
C VAL A 8 3.98 -10.06 -0.75
N CYS A 9 3.28 -11.04 -1.31
CA CYS A 9 3.85 -12.38 -1.50
C CYS A 9 4.47 -12.48 -2.90
N PRO A 10 5.81 -12.50 -3.05
CA PRO A 10 6.46 -12.52 -4.38
C PRO A 10 6.24 -13.84 -5.16
N ARG A 11 5.67 -14.85 -4.50
CA ARG A 11 5.32 -16.16 -5.09
C ARG A 11 3.86 -16.26 -5.49
N GLU A 12 3.06 -15.25 -5.20
CA GLU A 12 1.65 -15.26 -5.55
C GLU A 12 1.47 -15.12 -7.06
N CYS A 13 0.62 -15.97 -7.62
CA CYS A 13 0.33 -16.00 -9.05
C CYS A 13 -0.65 -14.88 -9.44
N GLY A 14 -0.69 -14.59 -10.73
CA GLY A 14 -1.61 -13.61 -11.31
C GLY A 14 -0.96 -12.27 -11.57
N GLU A 15 -1.75 -11.38 -12.17
CA GLU A 15 -1.32 -10.04 -12.56
C GLU A 15 -2.49 -9.08 -12.39
N VAL A 16 -2.16 -7.82 -12.08
CA VAL A 16 -3.12 -6.72 -12.09
C VAL A 16 -2.70 -5.66 -13.09
N VAL A 17 -3.68 -4.99 -13.70
CA VAL A 17 -3.42 -3.88 -14.63
C VAL A 17 -3.85 -2.59 -13.99
N LEU A 18 -2.88 -1.79 -13.54
CA LEU A 18 -3.12 -0.48 -12.97
C LEU A 18 -1.89 0.42 -13.13
N PRO A 19 -2.06 1.75 -13.11
CA PRO A 19 -0.91 2.64 -13.11
C PRO A 19 -0.24 2.66 -11.73
N VAL A 20 1.07 2.89 -11.70
CA VAL A 20 1.79 2.98 -10.42
C VAL A 20 1.46 4.28 -9.68
N GLU A 21 1.31 5.38 -10.41
CA GLU A 21 0.85 6.67 -9.89
C GLU A 21 -0.31 7.21 -10.71
N ARG A 22 -1.10 8.10 -10.11
CA ARG A 22 -2.21 8.76 -10.81
C ARG A 22 -1.72 9.42 -12.10
N ARG A 23 -2.53 9.29 -13.15
CA ARG A 23 -2.27 9.85 -14.50
C ARG A 23 -1.03 9.28 -15.21
N ARG A 24 -0.43 8.20 -14.70
CA ARG A 24 0.55 7.41 -15.44
C ARG A 24 -0.16 6.34 -16.27
N ARG A 25 0.57 5.76 -17.24
CA ARG A 25 0.08 4.64 -18.05
C ARG A 25 -0.09 3.40 -17.16
N ALA A 26 -1.22 2.72 -17.32
CA ALA A 26 -1.42 1.42 -16.67
C ALA A 26 -0.49 0.37 -17.27
N ARG A 27 -0.03 -0.56 -16.44
CA ARG A 27 0.79 -1.70 -16.86
C ARG A 27 0.41 -2.94 -16.06
N ARG A 28 0.74 -4.09 -16.62
CA ARG A 28 0.61 -5.39 -15.94
C ARG A 28 1.66 -5.45 -14.84
N LEU A 29 1.23 -5.80 -13.64
CA LEU A 29 2.09 -5.96 -12.47
C LEU A 29 1.79 -7.32 -11.84
N ASP A 30 2.77 -8.20 -11.84
CA ASP A 30 2.78 -9.37 -10.97
C ASP A 30 3.21 -8.96 -9.53
N ALA A 31 3.27 -9.91 -8.62
CA ALA A 31 3.64 -9.66 -7.23
C ALA A 31 5.04 -9.01 -7.08
N ARG A 32 6.01 -9.42 -7.89
CA ARG A 32 7.39 -8.89 -7.85
C ARG A 32 7.45 -7.48 -8.38
N ALA A 33 6.74 -7.21 -9.45
CA ALA A 33 6.59 -5.88 -10.03
C ALA A 33 5.90 -4.94 -9.03
N ILE A 34 4.85 -5.39 -8.34
CA ILE A 34 4.22 -4.59 -7.26
C ILE A 34 5.25 -4.23 -6.19
N LEU A 35 6.00 -5.21 -5.67
CA LEU A 35 7.00 -4.97 -4.61
C LEU A 35 8.07 -3.97 -5.08
N THR A 36 8.58 -4.15 -6.31
CA THR A 36 9.60 -3.27 -6.92
C THR A 36 9.08 -1.84 -7.05
N GLU A 37 7.85 -1.68 -7.52
CA GLU A 37 7.24 -0.37 -7.74
C GLU A 37 6.87 0.33 -6.44
N LEU A 38 6.44 -0.42 -5.42
CA LEU A 38 6.26 0.11 -4.06
C LEU A 38 7.60 0.56 -3.47
N ALA A 39 8.67 -0.22 -3.64
CA ALA A 39 10.01 0.14 -3.15
C ALA A 39 10.50 1.44 -3.82
N ALA A 40 10.36 1.54 -5.14
CA ALA A 40 10.70 2.73 -5.90
C ALA A 40 9.86 3.95 -5.47
N LEU A 41 8.55 3.76 -5.20
CA LEU A 41 7.68 4.81 -4.68
C LEU A 41 8.12 5.30 -3.30
N VAL A 42 8.41 4.38 -2.38
CA VAL A 42 8.86 4.69 -1.01
C VAL A 42 10.19 5.45 -1.05
N ALA A 43 11.15 4.99 -1.84
CA ALA A 43 12.45 5.64 -1.99
C ALA A 43 12.31 7.05 -2.58
N ARG A 44 11.61 7.19 -3.72
CA ARG A 44 11.43 8.48 -4.40
C ARG A 44 10.66 9.51 -3.56
N ARG A 45 9.76 9.06 -2.67
CA ARG A 45 8.98 9.93 -1.78
C ARG A 45 9.62 10.14 -0.41
N GLY A 46 10.80 9.55 -0.15
CA GLY A 46 11.49 9.67 1.14
C GLY A 46 10.71 9.04 2.31
N LEU A 47 9.95 7.98 2.06
CA LEU A 47 9.04 7.37 3.04
C LEU A 47 9.65 6.21 3.83
N GLY A 48 10.95 5.91 3.67
CA GLY A 48 11.59 4.72 4.26
C GLY A 48 11.51 4.61 5.79
N GLN A 49 11.37 5.74 6.50
CA GLN A 49 11.16 5.76 7.96
C GLN A 49 9.71 5.46 8.38
N ARG A 50 8.77 5.49 7.43
CA ARG A 50 7.34 5.37 7.67
C ARG A 50 6.69 4.21 6.95
N VAL A 51 7.33 3.64 5.93
CA VAL A 51 6.81 2.53 5.15
C VAL A 51 7.90 1.49 5.02
N GLU A 52 7.61 0.32 5.58
CA GLU A 52 8.41 -0.89 5.44
C GLU A 52 7.72 -1.83 4.46
N LEU A 53 8.50 -2.50 3.61
CA LEU A 53 7.98 -3.53 2.71
C LEU A 53 8.43 -4.89 3.22
N ARG A 54 7.49 -5.84 3.25
CA ARG A 54 7.72 -7.19 3.73
C ARG A 54 7.32 -8.23 2.69
N GLU A 55 8.19 -9.20 2.46
CA GLU A 55 7.90 -10.37 1.64
C GLU A 55 7.31 -11.48 2.52
N ALA A 56 5.99 -11.66 2.47
CA ALA A 56 5.29 -12.75 3.15
C ALA A 56 3.91 -12.98 2.54
N CYS A 57 3.18 -13.99 3.00
CA CYS A 57 1.78 -14.19 2.61
C CYS A 57 0.94 -12.99 3.08
N ALA A 58 0.34 -12.27 2.13
CA ALA A 58 -0.58 -11.16 2.39
C ALA A 58 -2.02 -11.62 2.69
N GLY A 59 -2.25 -12.94 2.77
CA GLY A 59 -3.59 -13.54 2.75
C GLY A 59 -4.15 -13.64 1.31
N GLY A 60 -4.92 -14.68 1.02
CA GLY A 60 -5.54 -14.85 -0.30
C GLY A 60 -4.67 -15.51 -1.38
N CYS A 61 -3.48 -16.03 -1.04
CA CYS A 61 -2.58 -16.71 -2.01
C CYS A 61 -3.18 -17.95 -2.71
N GLY A 62 -4.36 -18.40 -2.29
CA GLY A 62 -5.11 -19.46 -2.97
C GLY A 62 -6.01 -19.00 -4.11
N GLY A 63 -6.11 -17.69 -4.40
CA GLY A 63 -6.90 -17.17 -5.52
C GLY A 63 -6.15 -16.18 -6.41
N PRO A 64 -6.88 -15.39 -7.24
CA PRO A 64 -6.26 -14.54 -8.25
C PRO A 64 -5.55 -13.33 -7.62
N GLY A 65 -4.25 -13.46 -7.31
CA GLY A 65 -3.43 -12.35 -6.88
C GLY A 65 -2.93 -11.48 -8.06
N PRO A 66 -1.91 -10.63 -7.81
CA PRO A 66 -1.27 -10.39 -6.52
C PRO A 66 -2.13 -9.62 -5.53
N ASN A 67 -1.98 -9.94 -4.24
CA ASN A 67 -2.65 -9.32 -3.11
C ASN A 67 -1.65 -8.49 -2.27
N VAL A 68 -2.15 -7.48 -1.58
CA VAL A 68 -1.35 -6.60 -0.72
C VAL A 68 -2.03 -6.45 0.63
N ASP A 69 -1.30 -6.70 1.71
CA ASP A 69 -1.73 -6.37 3.07
C ASP A 69 -1.01 -5.12 3.58
N VAL A 70 -1.71 -4.29 4.33
CA VAL A 70 -1.15 -3.10 4.97
C VAL A 70 -1.46 -3.17 6.46
N THR A 71 -0.43 -3.41 7.25
CA THR A 71 -0.50 -3.29 8.71
C THR A 71 -0.11 -1.86 9.12
N ILE A 72 -0.91 -1.26 10.00
CA ILE A 72 -0.75 0.14 10.43
C ILE A 72 -0.28 0.15 11.88
N HIS A 73 0.82 0.85 12.12
CA HIS A 73 1.42 1.08 13.43
C HIS A 73 1.38 2.57 13.78
N PRO A 74 1.42 2.92 15.09
CA PRO A 74 1.65 4.30 15.48
C PRO A 74 3.02 4.76 14.97
N ALA A 75 3.16 6.06 14.71
CA ALA A 75 4.47 6.63 14.39
C ALA A 75 5.43 6.51 15.58
N THR A 76 6.71 6.28 15.28
CA THR A 76 7.78 6.24 16.28
C THR A 76 8.20 7.66 16.65
N PRO A 77 8.09 8.07 17.92
CA PRO A 77 8.67 9.33 18.37
C PRO A 77 10.19 9.35 18.20
N PRO A 78 10.81 10.53 17.96
CA PRO A 78 12.26 10.64 17.89
C PRO A 78 12.94 10.05 19.14
N GLY A 79 13.96 9.21 18.93
CA GLY A 79 14.73 8.58 20.01
C GLY A 79 14.05 7.39 20.70
N GLN A 80 12.84 6.99 20.27
CA GLN A 80 12.15 5.82 20.82
C GLN A 80 12.23 4.62 19.89
N ARG A 81 12.07 3.42 20.47
CA ARG A 81 11.91 2.19 19.68
C ARG A 81 10.53 2.17 19.02
N PRO A 82 10.40 1.65 17.78
CA PRO A 82 9.10 1.47 17.16
C PRO A 82 8.18 0.57 18.00
N ASP A 83 6.93 0.99 18.15
CA ASP A 83 5.89 0.10 18.63
C ASP A 83 5.52 -0.88 17.51
N HIS A 84 5.36 -2.15 17.89
CA HIS A 84 4.99 -3.26 17.02
C HIS A 84 3.53 -3.66 17.17
N VAL A 85 2.79 -3.07 18.11
CA VAL A 85 1.34 -3.26 18.21
C VAL A 85 0.67 -2.58 17.02
N ALA A 86 -0.10 -3.37 16.27
CA ALA A 86 -0.89 -2.86 15.16
C ALA A 86 -2.09 -2.10 15.69
N ILE A 87 -2.33 -0.90 15.16
CA ILE A 87 -3.50 -0.05 15.44
C ILE A 87 -4.56 -0.12 14.34
N GLY A 88 -4.28 -0.90 13.28
CA GLY A 88 -5.21 -1.18 12.20
C GLY A 88 -4.57 -2.03 11.11
N TRP A 89 -5.39 -2.56 10.21
CA TRP A 89 -4.93 -3.26 9.02
C TRP A 89 -5.90 -3.02 7.86
N LYS A 90 -5.41 -3.18 6.64
CA LYS A 90 -6.22 -3.16 5.42
C LYS A 90 -5.61 -4.10 4.39
N THR A 91 -6.43 -5.02 3.89
CA THR A 91 -6.00 -5.98 2.89
C THR A 91 -6.70 -5.69 1.57
N TYR A 92 -5.92 -5.64 0.50
CA TYR A 92 -6.38 -5.41 -0.87
C TYR A 92 -6.44 -6.74 -1.63
N VAL A 93 -7.13 -7.72 -1.06
CA VAL A 93 -7.36 -9.02 -1.71
C VAL A 93 -8.35 -8.83 -2.85
N TYR A 94 -7.97 -9.23 -4.07
CA TYR A 94 -8.79 -9.14 -5.30
C TYR A 94 -9.31 -7.74 -5.66
N SER A 95 -8.85 -6.70 -4.95
CA SER A 95 -9.36 -5.32 -5.05
C SER A 95 -8.30 -4.32 -5.51
N LEU A 96 -7.05 -4.76 -5.67
CA LEU A 96 -5.97 -3.97 -6.28
C LEU A 96 -6.34 -3.37 -7.64
N PRO A 97 -6.95 -4.11 -8.59
CA PRO A 97 -7.35 -3.53 -9.88
C PRO A 97 -8.38 -2.41 -9.79
N ALA A 98 -9.13 -2.33 -8.69
CA ALA A 98 -10.15 -1.30 -8.48
C ALA A 98 -9.57 0.03 -7.98
N LEU A 99 -8.26 0.09 -7.70
CA LEU A 99 -7.59 1.32 -7.25
C LEU A 99 -7.30 2.24 -8.45
N ASP A 100 -7.36 3.56 -8.19
CA ASP A 100 -6.92 4.57 -9.18
C ASP A 100 -5.48 4.33 -9.66
N CYS A 101 -4.62 3.86 -8.76
CA CYS A 101 -3.20 3.57 -8.95
C CYS A 101 -2.60 2.86 -7.73
N LEU A 102 -1.45 2.19 -7.89
CA LEU A 102 -0.74 1.49 -6.82
C LEU A 102 -0.37 2.40 -5.64
N ALA A 103 0.04 3.65 -5.91
CA ALA A 103 0.35 4.63 -4.86
C ALA A 103 -0.82 4.89 -3.88
N THR A 104 -2.06 4.56 -4.27
CA THR A 104 -3.24 4.65 -3.39
C THR A 104 -3.11 3.78 -2.15
N VAL A 105 -2.41 2.64 -2.24
CA VAL A 105 -2.11 1.78 -1.08
C VAL A 105 -1.35 2.54 0.00
N ILE A 106 -0.38 3.37 -0.38
CA ILE A 106 0.38 4.19 0.58
C ILE A 106 -0.48 5.38 1.01
N ASP A 107 -1.02 6.14 0.06
CA ASP A 107 -1.73 7.40 0.31
C ASP A 107 -2.93 7.23 1.26
N GLU A 108 -3.72 6.15 1.11
CA GLU A 108 -4.91 5.92 1.94
C GLU A 108 -4.61 5.49 3.37
N ASN A 109 -3.48 4.83 3.59
CA ASN A 109 -3.15 4.23 4.88
C ASN A 109 -2.18 5.09 5.69
N LEU A 110 -1.37 5.93 5.01
CA LEU A 110 -0.34 6.75 5.66
C LEU A 110 -0.89 8.06 6.25
N ASP A 111 -1.94 8.63 5.64
CA ASP A 111 -2.53 9.91 6.02
C ASP A 111 -4.00 9.74 6.49
N GLU A 112 -4.35 10.34 7.64
CA GLU A 112 -5.74 10.53 8.11
C GLU A 112 -6.56 11.24 7.01
N PRO A 113 -7.89 11.00 6.84
CA PRO A 113 -8.59 11.25 5.59
C PRO A 113 -8.90 12.74 5.36
N ARG A 114 -7.91 13.54 4.95
CA ARG A 114 -8.14 14.85 4.32
C ARG A 114 -8.80 14.73 2.94
N ARG A 115 -8.97 13.50 2.42
CA ARG A 115 -9.51 13.21 1.08
C ARG A 115 -11.03 12.96 1.07
N ARG A 116 -11.64 12.48 2.17
CA ARG A 116 -13.11 12.31 2.25
C ARG A 116 -13.86 13.65 2.30
N THR A 117 -13.27 14.68 2.90
CA THR A 117 -13.88 16.02 3.03
C THR A 117 -13.86 16.84 1.74
N ARG A 118 -12.89 16.64 0.84
CA ARG A 118 -12.86 17.36 -0.46
C ARG A 118 -13.82 16.80 -1.51
N ARG A 119 -14.09 15.48 -1.51
CA ARG A 119 -15.02 14.86 -2.46
C ARG A 119 -16.49 15.21 -2.16
N ARG A 120 -16.87 15.31 -0.87
CA ARG A 120 -18.23 15.75 -0.46
C ARG A 120 -18.52 17.23 -0.71
N ARG A 121 -17.49 18.09 -0.82
CA ARG A 121 -17.65 19.54 -1.03
C ARG A 121 -17.83 19.95 -2.50
N ARG A 122 -17.54 19.06 -3.46
CA ARG A 122 -17.76 19.31 -4.90
C ARG A 122 -19.05 18.67 -5.44
N ALA A 123 -19.81 17.99 -4.58
CA ALA A 123 -21.08 17.35 -4.89
C ALA A 123 -22.25 18.00 -4.12
N ARG A 124 -22.09 19.25 -3.71
CA ARG A 124 -23.13 20.11 -3.14
C ARG A 124 -23.17 21.40 -3.92
#